data_AF-A0A7S6VL32-F1
#
_entry.id   AF-A0A7S6VL32-F1
#
_cell.length_a   1.000
_cell.length_b   1.000
_cell.length_c   1.000
_cell.angle_alpha   90.00
_cell.angle_beta   90.00
_cell.angle_gamma   90.00
#
_symmetry.space_group_name_H-M   'P 1'
#
loop_
_entity.id
_entity.type
_entity.pdbx_description
1 polymer ?
#
loop_
_entity_poly.entity_id
_entity_poly.type
_entity_poly.pdbx_seq_one_letter_code
_entity_poly.pdbx_strand_id
1 'polypeptide(L)' 'MAVPKKRTSISKKLIRNTLWKKKGYWTRLKAFSLAQSIFTGNSKSFFCKKYKR' A
#
# COMPACT_ATOMS: atom_id res chain seq x y z
N MET A 1 31.99 -10.63 4.12
CA MET A 1 30.55 -10.37 4.35
C MET A 1 30.11 -11.06 5.62
N ALA A 2 29.23 -10.44 6.41
CA ALA A 2 28.69 -11.08 7.60
C ALA A 2 27.71 -12.20 7.20
N VAL A 3 27.93 -13.41 7.71
CA VAL A 3 27.07 -14.58 7.46
C VAL A 3 26.22 -14.85 8.71
N PRO A 4 24.91 -15.11 8.56
CA PRO A 4 24.06 -15.43 9.72
C PRO A 4 24.50 -16.75 10.34
N LYS A 5 24.86 -16.71 11.64
CA LYS A 5 25.31 -17.90 12.37
C LYS A 5 24.19 -18.93 12.62
N LYS A 6 22.94 -18.46 12.68
CA LYS A 6 21.74 -19.27 12.93
C LYS A 6 20.59 -18.77 12.05
N ARG A 7 19.66 -19.67 11.70
CA ARG A 7 18.42 -19.30 11.02
C ARG A 7 17.53 -18.45 11.93
N THR A 8 16.76 -17.55 11.34
CA THR A 8 15.70 -16.84 12.06
C THR A 8 14.62 -17.81 12.54
N SER A 9 14.12 -17.62 13.76
CA SER A 9 12.97 -18.37 14.24
C SER A 9 11.74 -18.09 13.36
N ILE A 10 10.79 -19.03 13.35
CA ILE A 10 9.56 -18.91 12.57
C ILE A 10 8.78 -17.66 13.00
N SER A 11 8.67 -17.41 14.31
CA SER A 11 8.00 -16.23 14.88
C SER A 11 8.60 -14.92 14.35
N LYS A 12 9.94 -14.78 14.38
CA LYS A 12 10.64 -13.57 13.91
C LYS A 12 10.45 -13.35 12.40
N LYS A 13 10.43 -14.43 11.61
CA LYS A 13 10.15 -14.36 10.17
C LYS A 13 8.72 -13.87 9.91
N LEU A 14 7.73 -14.41 10.62
CA LEU A 14 6.33 -14.03 10.47
C LEU A 14 6.09 -12.57 10.85
N ILE A 15 6.66 -12.07 11.95
CA ILE A 15 6.53 -10.67 12.36
C ILE A 15 7.05 -9.72 11.27
N ARG A 16 8.22 -9.99 10.68
CA ARG A 16 8.75 -9.17 9.57
C ARG A 16 7.82 -9.18 8.35
N ASN A 17 7.26 -10.34 8.01
CA ASN A 17 6.31 -10.45 6.89
C ASN A 17 5.01 -9.69 7.17
N THR A 18 4.48 -9.75 8.38
CA THR A 18 3.27 -9.00 8.77
C THR A 18 3.51 -7.49 8.70
N LEU A 19 4.66 -7.01 9.18
CA LEU A 19 5.04 -5.60 9.07
C LEU A 19 5.17 -5.15 7.62
N TRP A 20 5.72 -6.00 6.74
CA TRP A 20 5.79 -5.71 5.31
C TRP A 20 4.40 -5.63 4.66
N LYS A 21 3.52 -6.59 4.95
CA LYS A 21 2.13 -6.62 4.46
C LYS A 21 1.28 -5.45 4.97
N LYS A 22 1.51 -4.99 6.22
CA LYS A 22 0.79 -3.85 6.82
C LYS A 22 0.96 -2.55 6.04
N LYS A 23 2.07 -2.38 5.32
CA LYS A 23 2.28 -1.19 4.46
C LYS A 23 1.24 -1.10 3.34
N GLY A 24 0.85 -2.23 2.77
CA GLY A 24 -0.16 -2.28 1.70
C GLY A 24 -1.55 -1.83 2.16
N TYR A 25 -1.90 -2.05 3.43
CA TYR A 25 -3.15 -1.59 4.00
C TYR A 25 -3.28 -0.06 3.95
N TRP A 26 -2.23 0.67 4.32
CA TRP A 26 -2.23 2.13 4.27
C TRP A 26 -2.32 2.66 2.85
N THR A 27 -1.61 2.03 1.91
CA THR A 27 -1.69 2.38 0.48
C THR A 27 -3.12 2.16 -0.04
N ARG A 28 -3.77 1.06 0.34
CA ARG A 28 -5.16 0.77 -0.04
C ARG A 28 -6.13 1.85 0.45
N LEU A 29 -6.01 2.27 1.71
CA LEU A 29 -6.89 3.30 2.27
C LEU A 29 -6.75 4.63 1.52
N LYS A 30 -5.51 5.06 1.23
CA LYS A 30 -5.24 6.28 0.47
C LYS A 30 -5.77 6.18 -0.96
N ALA A 31 -5.53 5.05 -1.63
CA ALA A 31 -6.01 4.82 -2.99
C ALA A 31 -7.54 4.82 -3.08
N PHE A 32 -8.23 4.21 -2.10
CA PHE A 32 -9.70 4.19 -2.05
C PHE A 32 -10.28 5.60 -1.87
N SER A 33 -9.75 6.38 -0.92
CA SER A 33 -10.16 7.77 -0.71
C SER A 33 -9.94 8.62 -1.97
N LEU A 34 -8.81 8.44 -2.65
CA LEU A 34 -8.51 9.13 -3.90
C LEU A 34 -9.49 8.76 -5.02
N ALA A 35 -9.81 7.47 -5.18
CA ALA A 35 -10.75 7.01 -6.19
C ALA A 35 -12.15 7.63 -5.99
N GLN A 36 -12.64 7.67 -4.74
CA GLN A 36 -13.92 8.30 -4.41
C GLN A 36 -13.93 9.80 -4.78
N SER A 37 -12.82 10.50 -4.49
CA SER A 37 -12.66 11.93 -4.81
C SER A 37 -12.69 12.22 -6.30
N ILE A 38 -12.07 11.35 -7.12
CA ILE A 38 -12.07 11.45 -8.58
C ILE A 38 -13.45 11.08 -9.14
N PHE A 39 -14.08 10.04 -8.60
CA PHE A 39 -15.36 9.51 -9.09
C PHE A 39 -16.50 10.54 -8.99
N THR A 40 -16.55 11.32 -7.90
CA THR A 40 -17.59 12.35 -7.73
C THR A 40 -17.45 13.53 -8.70
N GLY A 41 -16.28 13.73 -9.32
CA GLY A 41 -16.05 14.82 -10.29
C GLY A 41 -16.11 16.24 -9.72
N ASN A 42 -16.32 16.38 -8.40
CA ASN A 42 -16.41 17.67 -7.71
C ASN A 42 -15.05 18.19 -7.24
N SER A 43 -14.01 17.34 -7.28
CA SER A 43 -12.65 17.72 -6.88
C SER A 43 -12.00 18.61 -7.95
N LYS A 44 -11.69 19.87 -7.59
CA LYS A 44 -11.02 20.83 -8.48
C LYS A 44 -9.51 20.64 -8.54
N SER A 45 -8.92 19.95 -7.56
CA SER A 45 -7.47 19.74 -7.43
C SER A 45 -6.95 18.48 -8.10
N PHE A 46 -7.79 17.44 -8.26
CA PHE A 46 -7.40 16.16 -8.83
C PHE A 46 -7.96 16.04 -10.25
N PHE A 47 -7.08 16.10 -11.25
CA PHE A 47 -7.45 15.93 -12.66
C PHE A 47 -7.14 14.51 -13.14
N CYS A 48 -8.16 13.81 -13.62
CA CYS A 48 -8.01 12.53 -14.32
C CYS A 48 -8.51 12.70 -15.75
N LYS A 49 -7.73 12.26 -16.75
CA LYS A 49 -8.13 12.31 -18.15
C LYS A 49 -9.35 11.39 -18.35
N LYS A 50 -10.54 11.96 -18.49
CA LYS A 50 -11.72 11.21 -18.92
C LYS A 50 -11.45 10.74 -20.35
N TYR A 51 -11.39 9.43 -20.57
CA TYR A 51 -11.50 8.89 -21.92
C TYR A 51 -12.90 9.22 -22.43
N LYS A 52 -12.99 9.90 -23.58
CA LYS A 52 -14.27 10.07 -24.27
C LYS A 52 -14.80 8.65 -24.54
N ARG A 53 -15.99 8.38 -24.02
CA ARG A 53 -16.72 7.13 -24.27
C ARG A 53 -17.35 7.19 -25.65
#